data_AF-A0A1T4TUC2-F1
#
_entry.id   AF-A0A1T4TUC2-F1
#
_cell.length_a   1.000
_cell.length_b   1.000
_cell.length_c   1.000
_cell.angle_alpha   90.00
_cell.angle_beta   90.00
_cell.angle_gamma   90.00
#
_symmetry.space_group_name_H-M   'P 1'
#
loop_
_entity.id
_entity.type
_entity.pdbx_description
1 polymer ?
#
loop_
_entity_poly.entity_id
_entity_poly.type
_entity_poly.pdbx_seq_one_letter_code
_entity_poly.pdbx_strand_id
1 'polypeptide(L)'
;MLVFNCTKAAADFFTVTRQGKKGDIYQFLNNFEPMLKACFHTLANDNGIDTVEIEHCIDHYGREVNSCAFHPRSDRSVQAHLNDVLWHLERHCYEDGMLLEDIDLLGFNLFSGQFPRNSKHKKSHFFSNQEFLSQWQQWAQESQPIDMSNVIVLNDFKKR
;
A
#
# COMPACT_ATOMS: atom_id res chain seq x y z
N MET A 1 -7.71 -8.14 -8.04
CA MET A 1 -7.46 -6.76 -8.52
C MET A 1 -7.09 -5.87 -7.35
N LEU A 2 -6.05 -5.05 -7.47
CA LEU A 2 -5.60 -4.14 -6.42
C LEU A 2 -6.23 -2.75 -6.59
N VAL A 3 -6.86 -2.20 -5.54
CA VAL A 3 -7.46 -0.86 -5.61
C VAL A 3 -6.63 0.12 -4.79
N PHE A 4 -6.05 1.11 -5.47
CA PHE A 4 -5.33 2.20 -4.83
C PHE A 4 -6.30 3.32 -4.45
N ASN A 5 -6.34 3.62 -3.15
CA ASN A 5 -6.89 4.88 -2.64
C ASN A 5 -5.87 6.04 -2.73
N CYS A 6 -4.73 5.77 -3.37
CA CYS A 6 -3.77 6.77 -3.80
C CYS A 6 -4.43 7.59 -4.94
N THR A 7 -4.88 8.76 -4.50
CA THR A 7 -5.74 9.74 -5.15
C THR A 7 -5.41 10.14 -6.59
N LYS A 8 -6.25 11.02 -7.17
CA LYS A 8 -5.90 11.83 -8.36
C LYS A 8 -4.48 12.40 -8.30
N ALA A 9 -3.91 12.72 -7.13
CA ALA A 9 -2.53 13.22 -7.02
C ALA A 9 -1.43 12.16 -7.23
N ALA A 10 -1.67 10.89 -6.88
CA ALA A 10 -0.74 9.79 -7.20
C ALA A 10 -0.86 9.42 -8.69
N ALA A 11 -2.09 9.41 -9.19
CA ALA A 11 -2.40 9.41 -10.62
C ALA A 11 -1.72 10.57 -11.37
N ASP A 12 -1.77 11.80 -10.85
CA ASP A 12 -1.13 12.99 -11.39
C ASP A 12 0.40 12.88 -11.29
N PHE A 13 0.94 12.25 -10.25
CA PHE A 13 2.36 11.94 -10.13
C PHE A 13 2.84 11.03 -11.27
N PHE A 14 2.04 10.04 -11.69
CA PHE A 14 2.35 9.18 -12.85
C PHE A 14 2.06 9.85 -14.20
N THR A 15 1.32 10.96 -14.24
CA THR A 15 1.00 11.65 -15.50
C THR A 15 1.80 12.94 -15.72
N VAL A 16 2.39 13.51 -14.67
CA VAL A 16 3.20 14.74 -14.71
C VAL A 16 4.68 14.42 -14.97
N THR A 17 5.30 15.22 -15.84
CA THR A 17 6.74 15.17 -16.08
C THR A 17 7.49 15.88 -14.95
N ARG A 18 8.31 15.14 -14.20
CA ARG A 18 9.24 15.69 -13.19
C ARG A 18 10.67 15.48 -13.66
N GLN A 19 11.47 16.55 -13.65
CA GLN A 19 12.87 16.52 -14.11
C GLN A 19 13.03 15.89 -15.52
N GLY A 20 12.10 16.17 -16.43
CA GLY A 20 12.11 15.64 -17.80
C GLY A 20 11.64 14.19 -17.96
N LYS A 21 11.24 13.50 -16.88
CA LYS A 21 10.69 12.14 -16.93
C LYS A 21 9.23 12.13 -16.49
N LYS A 22 8.36 11.52 -17.29
CA LYS A 22 6.99 11.19 -16.86
C LYS A 22 7.06 10.05 -15.85
N GLY A 23 6.22 10.06 -14.82
CA GLY A 23 6.15 8.92 -13.91
C GLY A 23 5.73 7.65 -14.65
N ASP A 24 6.42 6.54 -14.39
CA ASP A 24 6.10 5.25 -14.99
C ASP A 24 5.28 4.42 -13.99
N ILE A 25 4.00 4.25 -14.29
CA ILE A 25 3.07 3.51 -13.46
C ILE A 25 3.45 2.03 -13.35
N TYR A 26 4.02 1.42 -14.38
CA TYR A 26 4.45 0.03 -14.33
C TYR A 26 5.72 -0.10 -13.51
N GLN A 27 6.66 0.83 -13.67
CA GLN A 27 7.84 0.87 -12.80
C GLN A 27 7.45 1.02 -11.34
N PHE A 28 6.49 1.89 -11.03
CA PHE A 28 5.96 2.01 -9.68
C PHE A 28 5.34 0.71 -9.18
N LEU A 29 4.46 0.08 -9.96
CA LEU A 29 3.83 -1.19 -9.56
C LEU A 29 4.86 -2.30 -9.36
N ASN A 30 5.87 -2.37 -10.23
CA ASN A 30 6.96 -3.34 -10.15
C ASN A 30 7.83 -3.15 -8.90
N ASN A 31 7.91 -1.93 -8.35
CA ASN A 31 8.60 -1.65 -7.09
C ASN A 31 7.65 -1.84 -5.88
N PHE A 32 6.40 -1.44 -6.02
CA PHE A 32 5.40 -1.46 -4.96
C PHE A 32 5.01 -2.89 -4.57
N GLU A 33 4.74 -3.76 -5.53
CA GLU A 33 4.23 -5.10 -5.26
C GLU A 33 5.21 -5.99 -4.47
N PRO A 34 6.52 -6.07 -4.83
CA PRO A 34 7.49 -6.80 -4.01
C PRO A 34 7.58 -6.26 -2.59
N MET A 35 7.56 -4.93 -2.42
CA MET A 35 7.60 -4.30 -1.10
C MET A 35 6.35 -4.59 -0.27
N LEU A 36 5.17 -4.55 -0.90
CA LEU A 36 3.91 -4.91 -0.27
C LEU A 36 3.94 -6.37 0.25
N LYS A 37 4.41 -7.31 -0.59
CA LYS A 37 4.59 -8.71 -0.21
C LYS A 37 5.61 -8.88 0.91
N ALA A 38 6.73 -8.16 0.86
CA ALA A 38 7.76 -8.19 1.91
C ALA A 38 7.22 -7.66 3.25
N CYS A 39 6.43 -6.58 3.24
CA CYS A 39 5.73 -6.10 4.43
C CYS A 39 4.81 -7.17 5.02
N PHE A 40 3.97 -7.80 4.20
CA PHE A 40 3.06 -8.86 4.66
C PHE A 40 3.84 -10.04 5.24
N HIS A 41 4.84 -10.55 4.50
CA HIS A 41 5.66 -11.67 4.92
C HIS A 41 6.34 -11.41 6.26
N THR A 42 6.95 -10.23 6.42
CA THR A 42 7.65 -9.85 7.66
C THR A 42 6.68 -9.73 8.82
N LEU A 43 5.55 -9.03 8.64
CA LEU A 43 4.52 -8.92 9.68
C LEU A 43 3.96 -10.28 10.08
N ALA A 44 3.70 -11.15 9.11
CA ALA A 44 3.14 -12.46 9.38
C ALA A 44 4.12 -13.33 10.16
N ASN A 45 5.39 -13.32 9.77
CA ASN A 45 6.47 -14.01 10.47
C ASN A 45 6.64 -13.49 11.91
N ASP A 46 6.66 -12.18 12.10
CA ASP A 46 6.77 -11.54 13.42
C ASP A 46 5.58 -11.87 14.34
N ASN A 47 4.41 -12.21 13.77
CA ASN A 47 3.21 -12.64 14.49
C ASN A 47 3.12 -14.17 14.65
N GLY A 48 4.16 -14.92 14.26
CA GLY A 48 4.24 -16.37 14.44
C GLY A 48 3.33 -17.18 13.50
N ILE A 49 2.92 -16.59 12.37
CA ILE A 49 2.17 -17.32 11.34
C ILE A 49 3.12 -18.28 10.63
N ASP A 50 2.63 -19.49 10.37
CA ASP A 50 3.41 -20.56 9.76
C ASP A 50 3.86 -20.19 8.33
N THR A 51 5.09 -20.56 7.97
CA THR A 51 5.65 -20.23 6.65
C THR A 51 4.80 -20.76 5.50
N VAL A 52 4.19 -21.95 5.64
CA VAL A 52 3.32 -22.52 4.60
C VAL A 52 2.05 -21.67 4.44
N GLU A 53 1.50 -21.14 5.53
CA GLU A 53 0.35 -20.23 5.48
C GLU A 53 0.72 -18.89 4.83
N ILE A 54 1.90 -18.35 5.13
CA ILE A 54 2.42 -17.12 4.51
C ILE A 54 2.57 -17.31 3.00
N GLU A 55 3.22 -18.39 2.58
CA GLU A 55 3.41 -18.75 1.17
C GLU A 55 2.05 -18.91 0.46
N HIS A 56 1.09 -19.61 1.09
CA HIS A 56 -0.26 -19.75 0.56
C HIS A 56 -0.95 -18.39 0.34
N CYS A 57 -0.82 -17.45 1.28
CA CYS A 57 -1.39 -16.10 1.15
C CYS A 57 -0.76 -15.29 0.01
N ILE A 58 0.56 -15.41 -0.18
CA ILE A 58 1.29 -14.72 -1.26
C ILE A 58 0.95 -15.35 -2.63
N ASP A 59 0.83 -16.67 -2.70
CA ASP A 59 0.45 -17.40 -3.91
C ASP A 59 -1.00 -17.13 -4.30
N HIS A 60 -1.90 -17.03 -3.31
CA HIS A 60 -3.27 -16.58 -3.53
C HIS A 60 -3.28 -15.16 -4.12
N TYR A 61 -2.50 -14.23 -3.55
CA TYR A 61 -2.37 -12.88 -4.10
C TYR A 61 -1.93 -12.90 -5.57
N GLY A 62 -0.89 -13.67 -5.91
CA GLY A 62 -0.35 -13.74 -7.27
C GLY A 62 -1.34 -14.32 -8.30
N ARG A 63 -2.26 -15.18 -7.88
CA ARG A 63 -3.31 -15.74 -8.75
C ARG A 63 -4.48 -14.77 -8.96
N GLU A 64 -4.92 -14.08 -7.90
CA GLU A 64 -6.14 -13.26 -7.91
C GLU A 64 -5.90 -11.79 -8.30
N VAL A 65 -4.66 -11.30 -8.21
CA VAL A 65 -4.32 -9.91 -8.52
C VAL A 65 -3.48 -9.85 -9.80
N ASN A 66 -4.16 -9.50 -10.90
CA ASN A 66 -3.55 -9.35 -12.24
C ASN A 66 -3.68 -7.93 -12.82
N SER A 67 -4.28 -7.00 -12.08
CA SER A 67 -4.53 -5.63 -12.52
C SER A 67 -4.81 -4.73 -11.31
N CYS A 68 -4.81 -3.41 -11.54
CA CYS A 68 -5.14 -2.41 -10.54
C CYS A 68 -6.17 -1.38 -11.01
N ALA A 69 -6.78 -0.71 -10.03
CA ALA A 69 -7.70 0.40 -10.22
C ALA A 69 -7.40 1.52 -9.22
N PHE A 70 -7.87 2.73 -9.53
CA PHE A 70 -7.60 3.95 -8.75
C PHE A 70 -8.91 4.65 -8.38
N HIS A 71 -9.02 5.15 -7.16
CA HIS A 71 -10.12 6.05 -6.83
C HIS A 71 -9.96 7.40 -7.57
N PRO A 72 -11.04 7.91 -8.20
CA PRO A 72 -10.97 9.10 -9.06
C PRO A 72 -10.75 10.40 -8.27
N ARG A 73 -10.96 10.39 -6.95
CA ARG A 73 -10.83 11.56 -6.07
C ARG A 73 -10.02 11.21 -4.85
N SER A 74 -9.41 12.23 -4.27
CA SER A 74 -8.70 12.09 -3.00
C SER A 74 -9.66 11.82 -1.85
N ASP A 75 -9.46 10.71 -1.15
CA ASP A 75 -10.05 10.54 0.18
C ASP A 75 -9.24 11.38 1.19
N ARG A 76 -9.93 12.29 1.89
CA ARG A 76 -9.31 13.19 2.86
C ARG A 76 -8.66 12.44 4.03
N SER A 77 -9.22 11.28 4.40
CA SER A 77 -8.66 10.43 5.45
C SER A 77 -7.34 9.79 5.01
N VAL A 78 -7.25 9.34 3.76
CA VAL A 78 -6.01 8.80 3.19
C VAL A 78 -4.94 9.88 3.04
N GLN A 79 -5.33 11.08 2.61
CA GLN A 79 -4.38 12.20 2.51
C GLN A 79 -3.80 12.61 3.86
N ALA A 80 -4.61 12.61 4.92
CA ALA A 80 -4.09 12.83 6.27
C ALA A 80 -3.06 11.77 6.66
N HIS A 81 -3.33 10.49 6.35
CA HIS A 81 -2.38 9.41 6.63
C HIS A 81 -1.06 9.55 5.85
N LEU A 82 -1.13 9.91 4.56
CA LEU A 82 0.06 10.13 3.74
C LEU A 82 0.91 11.28 4.29
N ASN A 83 0.28 12.36 4.76
CA ASN A 83 1.00 13.46 5.40
C ASN A 83 1.69 13.04 6.70
N ASP A 84 1.03 12.21 7.53
CA ASP A 84 1.65 11.68 8.74
C ASP A 84 2.89 10.83 8.41
N VAL A 85 2.78 9.94 7.42
CA VAL A 85 3.90 9.10 6.97
C VAL A 85 5.03 9.96 6.41
N LEU A 86 4.72 10.97 5.59
CA LEU A 86 5.70 11.91 5.07
C LEU A 86 6.44 12.63 6.20
N TRP A 87 5.71 13.11 7.22
CA TRP A 87 6.32 13.77 8.36
C TRP A 87 7.31 12.86 9.11
N HIS A 88 6.94 11.59 9.31
CA HIS A 88 7.84 10.61 9.91
C HIS A 88 9.06 10.33 9.04
N LEU A 89 8.89 10.28 7.71
CA LEU A 89 9.99 10.06 6.78
C LEU A 89 10.97 11.23 6.79
N GLU A 90 10.46 12.46 6.71
CA GLU A 90 11.28 13.68 6.77
C GLU A 90 12.08 13.75 8.07
N ARG A 91 11.42 13.42 9.19
CA ARG A 91 12.08 13.35 10.49
C ARG A 91 13.17 12.28 10.53
N HIS A 92 12.89 11.07 10.07
CA HIS A 92 13.87 9.99 10.03
C HIS A 92 15.07 10.38 9.15
N CYS A 93 14.84 10.93 7.97
CA CYS A 93 15.92 11.43 7.11
C CYS A 93 16.78 12.51 7.77
N TYR A 94 16.19 13.34 8.63
CA TYR A 94 16.89 14.38 9.38
C TYR A 94 17.70 13.81 10.56
N GLU A 95 17.14 12.85 11.31
CA GLU A 95 17.74 12.31 12.54
C GLU A 95 18.70 11.14 12.27
N ASP A 96 18.32 10.22 11.38
CA ASP A 96 18.96 8.91 11.17
C ASP A 96 19.61 8.76 9.79
N GLY A 97 19.30 9.66 8.85
CA GLY A 97 19.83 9.65 7.48
C GLY A 97 18.88 9.04 6.45
N MET A 98 19.32 9.03 5.19
CA MET A 98 18.48 8.61 4.06
C MET A 98 18.25 7.09 4.04
N LEU A 99 17.02 6.67 3.73
CA LEU A 99 16.70 5.28 3.39
C LEU A 99 17.22 4.99 1.98
N LEU A 100 18.29 4.21 1.86
CA LEU A 100 18.95 3.94 0.57
C LEU A 100 18.77 2.50 0.10
N GLU A 101 18.52 1.57 1.02
CA GLU A 101 18.35 0.16 0.72
C GLU A 101 16.89 -0.27 0.87
N ASP A 102 16.49 -1.31 0.13
CA ASP A 102 15.12 -1.86 0.21
C ASP A 102 14.77 -2.35 1.61
N ILE A 103 15.76 -2.82 2.37
CA ILE A 103 15.59 -3.24 3.76
C ILE A 103 15.27 -2.07 4.69
N ASP A 104 15.84 -0.89 4.43
CA ASP A 104 15.56 0.33 5.20
C ASP A 104 14.14 0.81 4.90
N LEU A 105 13.73 0.78 3.63
CA LEU A 105 12.37 1.10 3.20
C LEU A 105 11.35 0.15 3.83
N LEU A 106 11.64 -1.15 3.85
CA LEU A 106 10.82 -2.15 4.52
C LEU A 106 10.69 -1.84 6.02
N GLY A 107 11.82 -1.61 6.71
CA GLY A 107 11.83 -1.24 8.13
C GLY A 107 10.99 0.01 8.42
N PHE A 108 11.13 1.05 7.59
CA PHE A 108 10.35 2.27 7.73
C PHE A 108 8.84 2.04 7.51
N ASN A 109 8.47 1.25 6.48
CA ASN A 109 7.07 0.92 6.23
C ASN A 109 6.44 0.22 7.44
N LEU A 110 7.13 -0.77 7.99
CA LEU A 110 6.68 -1.50 9.20
C LEU A 110 6.58 -0.56 10.40
N PHE A 111 7.57 0.30 10.64
CA PHE A 111 7.56 1.30 11.70
C PHE A 111 6.36 2.25 11.59
N SER A 112 6.11 2.80 10.39
CA SER A 112 5.03 3.77 10.17
C SER A 112 3.63 3.21 10.45
N GLY A 113 3.46 1.89 10.33
CA GLY A 113 2.22 1.18 10.59
C GLY A 113 1.99 0.79 12.06
N GLN A 114 2.96 1.02 12.94
CA GLN A 114 2.86 0.81 14.40
C GLN A 114 2.17 1.99 15.12
N PHE A 115 1.97 3.11 14.44
CA PHE A 115 1.31 4.26 15.04
C PHE A 115 -0.21 4.09 15.03
N PRO A 116 -0.91 4.36 16.16
CA PRO A 116 -2.35 4.23 16.25
C PRO A 116 -3.04 5.24 15.34
N ARG A 117 -4.08 4.79 14.64
CA ARG A 117 -4.87 5.57 13.69
C ARG A 117 -6.33 5.63 14.11
N ASN A 118 -7.02 6.67 13.65
CA ASN A 118 -8.45 6.87 13.84
C ASN A 118 -9.17 6.94 12.49
N SER A 119 -10.39 6.42 12.44
CA SER A 119 -11.27 6.53 11.28
C SER A 119 -12.69 6.81 11.74
N LYS A 120 -13.45 7.58 10.95
CA LYS A 120 -14.87 7.86 11.25
C LYS A 120 -15.72 6.59 11.36
N HIS A 121 -15.29 5.51 10.73
CA HIS A 121 -16.01 4.24 10.69
C HIS A 121 -15.60 3.28 11.83
N LYS A 122 -14.57 3.61 12.62
CA LYS A 122 -14.10 2.78 13.73
C LYS A 122 -14.23 3.52 15.05
N LYS A 123 -14.80 2.85 16.06
CA LYS A 123 -15.01 3.40 17.40
C LYS A 123 -13.72 3.48 18.23
N SER A 124 -12.74 2.64 17.92
CA SER A 124 -11.45 2.57 18.61
C SER A 124 -10.31 2.87 17.65
N HIS A 125 -9.16 3.22 18.24
CA HIS A 125 -7.90 3.27 17.51
C HIS A 125 -7.61 1.90 16.87
N PHE A 126 -6.93 1.92 15.73
CA PHE A 126 -6.45 0.72 15.05
C PHE A 126 -4.99 0.93 14.58
N PHE A 127 -4.30 -0.17 14.28
CA PHE A 127 -2.93 -0.15 13.79
C PHE A 127 -2.89 -0.66 12.35
N SER A 128 -2.27 0.08 11.44
CA SER A 128 -2.26 -0.27 10.02
C SER A 128 -1.63 -1.63 9.78
N ASN A 129 -0.56 -1.99 10.51
CA ASN A 129 0.09 -3.30 10.38
C ASN A 129 -0.86 -4.45 10.74
N GLN A 130 -1.61 -4.32 11.83
CA GLN A 130 -2.54 -5.35 12.29
C GLN A 130 -3.70 -5.52 11.29
N GLU A 131 -4.26 -4.41 10.83
CA GLU A 131 -5.37 -4.42 9.85
C GLU A 131 -4.93 -4.97 8.50
N PHE A 132 -3.71 -4.64 8.07
CA PHE A 132 -3.15 -5.14 6.83
C PHE A 132 -2.93 -6.66 6.89
N LEU A 133 -2.31 -7.14 7.97
CA LEU A 133 -2.11 -8.58 8.20
C LEU A 133 -3.45 -9.33 8.23
N SER A 134 -4.40 -8.85 9.05
CA SER A 134 -5.69 -9.51 9.23
C SER A 134 -6.52 -9.54 7.94
N GLN A 135 -6.54 -8.44 7.18
CA GLN A 135 -7.28 -8.39 5.92
C GLN A 135 -6.66 -9.31 4.87
N TRP A 136 -5.33 -9.38 4.78
CA TRP A 136 -4.69 -10.25 3.81
C TRP A 136 -4.95 -11.73 4.10
N GLN A 137 -4.83 -12.15 5.37
CA GLN A 137 -5.17 -13.53 5.77
C GLN A 137 -6.63 -13.85 5.49
N GLN A 138 -7.55 -12.96 5.87
CA GLN A 138 -8.98 -13.15 5.63
C GLN A 138 -9.29 -13.27 4.14
N TRP A 139 -8.69 -12.41 3.33
CA TRP A 139 -8.88 -12.40 1.88
C TRP A 139 -8.37 -13.69 1.22
N ALA A 140 -7.26 -14.26 1.71
CA ALA A 140 -6.72 -15.52 1.21
C ALA A 140 -7.62 -16.74 1.50
N GLN A 141 -8.48 -16.65 2.53
CA GLN A 141 -9.46 -17.69 2.87
C GLN A 141 -10.78 -17.47 2.13
N GLU A 142 -11.25 -16.23 2.10
CA GLU A 142 -12.54 -15.86 1.51
C GLU A 142 -12.37 -14.60 0.65
N SER A 143 -12.36 -14.79 -0.68
CA SER A 143 -12.30 -13.68 -1.62
C SER A 143 -13.54 -12.79 -1.47
N GLN A 144 -13.36 -11.60 -0.90
CA GLN A 144 -14.45 -10.63 -0.81
C GLN A 144 -14.64 -9.88 -2.13
N PRO A 145 -15.89 -9.63 -2.56
CA PRO A 145 -16.15 -8.82 -3.73
C PRO A 145 -15.64 -7.39 -3.49
N ILE A 146 -14.83 -6.89 -4.43
CA ILE A 146 -14.32 -5.53 -4.40
C ILE A 146 -15.38 -4.60 -4.99
N ASP A 147 -15.68 -3.49 -4.32
CA ASP A 147 -16.55 -2.45 -4.86
C ASP A 147 -15.87 -1.71 -6.02
N MET A 148 -16.37 -1.97 -7.23
CA MET A 148 -15.88 -1.39 -8.48
C MET A 148 -16.70 -0.20 -8.97
N SER A 149 -17.71 0.25 -8.21
CA SER A 149 -18.67 1.27 -8.66
C SER A 149 -18.05 2.65 -8.93
N ASN A 150 -16.96 2.99 -8.23
CA ASN A 150 -16.35 4.31 -8.24
C ASN A 150 -14.81 4.26 -8.35
N VAL A 151 -14.28 3.44 -9.26
CA VAL A 151 -12.85 3.34 -9.53
C VAL A 151 -12.55 3.46 -11.02
N ILE A 152 -11.31 3.85 -11.35
CA ILE A 152 -10.77 3.91 -12.72
C ILE A 152 -9.78 2.77 -12.87
N VAL A 153 -10.09 1.79 -13.71
CA VAL A 153 -9.16 0.69 -14.02
C VAL A 153 -7.94 1.20 -14.80
N LEU A 154 -6.79 0.56 -14.62
CA LEU A 154 -5.52 0.96 -15.22
C LEU A 154 -5.59 1.21 -16.75
N ASN A 155 -6.35 0.39 -17.47
CA ASN A 155 -6.49 0.50 -18.94
C ASN A 155 -7.24 1.77 -19.37
N ASP A 156 -8.21 2.23 -18.58
CA ASP A 156 -8.97 3.45 -18.86
C ASP A 156 -8.28 4.69 -18.29
N PHE A 157 -7.36 4.50 -17.34
CA PHE A 157 -6.51 5.55 -16.81
C PHE A 157 -5.63 6.19 -17.89
N LYS A 158 -5.09 5.40 -18.84
CA LYS A 158 -4.23 5.88 -19.93
C LYS A 158 -4.94 6.67 -21.03
N LYS A 159 -6.28 6.64 -21.07
CA LYS A 159 -7.09 7.31 -22.11
C LYS A 159 -7.46 8.75 -21.74
N ARG A 160 -7.06 9.22 -20.54
CA ARG A 160 -7.23 10.60 -20.06
C ARG A 160 -5.92 11.36 -20.14
#